data_AF-A0A498S788-F1
#
_entry.id   AF-A0A498S788-F1
#
_cell.length_a   1.000
_cell.length_b   1.000
_cell.length_c   1.000
_cell.angle_alpha   90.00
_cell.angle_beta   90.00
_cell.angle_gamma   90.00
#
_symmetry.space_group_name_H-M   'P 1'
#
loop_
_entity.id
_entity.type
_entity.pdbx_description
1 polymer ?
#
loop_
_entity_poly.entity_id
_entity_poly.type
_entity_poly.pdbx_seq_one_letter_code
_entity_poly.pdbx_strand_id
1 'polypeptide(L)'
;METNFRSRWATSLMKLGLNFDIWMMQRHWSSIIECNDPGFPLEQIHILVLAQVLNRPIIVFPIESSKFPARDGRPGGWKHPVEGFYPQLPGLNMYRLCPPLLLGYTNGNFYALILPPRPAVGRVDPGRPSRIYRYIRCPPYPLTEYVQFVNDAKEAEDFIKDNIVVDVDCNGQQWIYHSTFGSSHTKNDLGFLLWKDWIKTHFPKIIREDCENAVTASEDSASKVGRIGGNSP
;
A
#
# COMPACT_ATOMS: atom_id res chain seq x y z
N MET A 1 -21.49 7.19 -11.31
CA MET A 1 -20.21 7.05 -10.58
C MET A 1 -20.19 8.01 -9.38
N GLU A 2 -20.41 9.31 -9.58
CA GLU A 2 -20.53 10.30 -8.49
C GLU A 2 -21.53 9.90 -7.38
N THR A 3 -22.72 9.44 -7.75
CA THR A 3 -23.77 9.03 -6.82
C THR A 3 -23.32 7.96 -5.81
N ASN A 4 -22.42 7.07 -6.21
CA ASN A 4 -21.85 6.04 -5.33
C ASN A 4 -20.95 6.69 -4.26
N PHE A 5 -20.04 7.58 -4.67
CA PHE A 5 -19.18 8.33 -3.75
C PHE A 5 -19.98 9.22 -2.79
N ARG A 6 -21.01 9.91 -3.31
CA ARG A 6 -21.91 10.74 -2.49
C ARG A 6 -22.62 9.91 -1.42
N SER A 7 -23.14 8.74 -1.80
CA SER A 7 -23.81 7.83 -0.87
C SER A 7 -22.87 7.35 0.23
N ARG A 8 -21.65 6.91 -0.13
CA ARG A 8 -20.64 6.45 0.83
C ARG A 8 -20.19 7.56 1.76
N TRP A 9 -19.99 8.77 1.23
CA TRP A 9 -19.67 9.95 2.03
C TRP A 9 -20.79 10.25 3.04
N ALA A 10 -22.05 10.25 2.60
CA ALA A 10 -23.20 10.44 3.49
C ALA A 10 -23.26 9.37 4.59
N THR A 11 -23.07 8.10 4.24
CA THR A 11 -23.02 6.99 5.21
C THR A 11 -21.88 7.16 6.22
N SER A 12 -20.72 7.65 5.77
CA SER A 12 -19.59 7.94 6.65
C SER A 12 -19.93 9.03 7.68
N LEU A 13 -20.64 10.08 7.28
CA LEU A 13 -21.09 11.13 8.20
C LEU A 13 -22.10 10.60 9.23
N MET A 14 -23.05 9.77 8.78
CA MET A 14 -24.02 9.14 9.67
C MET A 14 -23.35 8.24 10.71
N LYS A 15 -22.30 7.49 10.33
CA LYS A 15 -21.49 6.67 11.25
C LYS A 15 -20.79 7.50 12.32
N LEU A 16 -20.46 8.76 12.03
CA LEU A 16 -19.91 9.72 12.99
C LEU A 16 -20.98 10.40 13.85
N GLY A 17 -22.26 10.04 13.69
CA GLY A 17 -23.38 10.66 14.39
C GLY A 17 -23.72 12.07 13.90
N LEU A 18 -23.20 12.48 12.74
CA LEU A 18 -23.48 13.78 12.13
C LEU A 18 -24.77 13.68 11.31
N ASN A 19 -25.83 14.31 11.82
CA ASN A 19 -27.13 14.39 11.15
C ASN A 19 -27.28 15.75 10.46
N PHE A 20 -27.14 15.76 9.15
CA PHE A 20 -27.32 16.94 8.32
C PHE A 20 -28.64 16.86 7.55
N ASP A 21 -29.31 18.00 7.37
CA ASP A 21 -30.45 18.07 6.47
C ASP A 21 -30.02 17.96 5.00
N ILE A 22 -30.99 17.75 4.11
CA ILE A 22 -30.75 17.54 2.67
C ILE A 22 -30.03 18.75 2.03
N TRP A 23 -30.36 19.96 2.46
CA TRP A 23 -29.79 21.20 1.92
C TRP A 23 -28.32 21.35 2.30
N MET A 24 -27.99 21.11 3.56
CA MET A 24 -26.64 21.19 4.08
C MET A 24 -25.77 20.08 3.49
N MET A 25 -26.30 18.86 3.35
CA MET A 25 -25.66 17.76 2.63
C MET A 25 -25.32 18.13 1.19
N GLN A 26 -26.26 18.74 0.47
CA GLN A 26 -26.05 19.17 -0.90
C GLN A 26 -24.99 20.28 -0.98
N ARG A 27 -25.04 21.27 -0.08
CA ARG A 27 -24.06 22.36 -0.03
C ARG A 27 -22.64 21.86 0.21
N HIS A 28 -22.45 20.97 1.19
CA HIS A 28 -21.12 20.38 1.47
C HIS A 28 -20.62 19.53 0.30
N TRP A 29 -21.50 18.71 -0.29
CA TRP A 29 -21.13 17.91 -1.45
C TRP A 29 -20.73 18.76 -2.67
N SER A 30 -21.45 19.85 -2.93
CA SER A 30 -21.08 20.81 -3.98
C SER A 30 -19.69 21.39 -3.74
N SER A 31 -19.37 21.79 -2.51
CA SER A 31 -18.04 22.31 -2.15
C SER A 31 -16.93 21.27 -2.34
N ILE A 32 -17.21 19.98 -2.12
CA ILE A 32 -16.25 18.89 -2.34
C ILE A 32 -15.97 18.74 -3.83
N ILE A 33 -17.01 18.81 -4.68
CA ILE A 33 -16.88 18.64 -6.13
C ILE A 33 -16.18 19.83 -6.80
N GLU A 34 -16.33 21.04 -6.24
CA GLU A 34 -15.73 22.28 -6.74
C GLU A 34 -14.21 22.38 -6.49
N CYS A 35 -13.48 21.27 -6.61
CA CYS A 35 -12.03 21.18 -6.44
C CYS A 35 -11.24 21.32 -7.76
N ASN A 36 -11.74 22.10 -8.72
CA ASN A 36 -11.17 22.19 -10.07
C ASN A 36 -9.86 23.01 -10.12
N ASP A 37 -9.67 23.92 -9.18
CA ASP A 37 -8.52 24.81 -9.16
C ASP A 37 -7.30 24.15 -8.51
N PRO A 38 -6.10 24.25 -9.12
CA PRO A 38 -4.87 23.78 -8.51
C PRO A 38 -4.64 24.40 -7.12
N GLY A 39 -4.31 23.58 -6.14
CA GLY A 39 -4.04 24.02 -4.77
C GLY A 39 -5.28 24.11 -3.87
N PHE A 40 -6.49 23.82 -4.38
CA PHE A 40 -7.66 23.67 -3.53
C PHE A 40 -7.47 22.47 -2.57
N PRO A 41 -7.79 22.61 -1.27
CA PRO A 41 -7.61 21.53 -0.30
C PRO A 41 -8.55 20.35 -0.62
N LEU A 42 -8.03 19.14 -0.56
CA LEU A 42 -8.78 17.92 -0.81
C LEU A 42 -9.15 17.22 0.49
N GLU A 43 -10.41 16.80 0.58
CA GLU A 43 -10.94 15.98 1.67
C GLU A 43 -10.69 14.47 1.50
N GLN A 44 -10.97 13.69 2.55
CA GLN A 44 -10.80 12.23 2.61
C GLN A 44 -11.46 11.47 1.47
N ILE A 45 -12.63 11.91 1.01
CA ILE A 45 -13.35 11.25 -0.08
C ILE A 45 -12.56 11.29 -1.40
N HIS A 46 -11.72 12.33 -1.60
CA HIS A 46 -10.83 12.41 -2.76
C HIS A 46 -9.74 11.33 -2.73
N ILE A 47 -9.33 10.86 -1.54
CA ILE A 47 -8.38 9.75 -1.41
C ILE A 47 -9.02 8.46 -1.91
N LEU A 48 -10.31 8.23 -1.59
CA LEU A 48 -11.06 7.10 -2.11
C LEU A 48 -11.20 7.16 -3.63
N VAL A 49 -11.49 8.35 -4.18
CA VAL A 49 -11.55 8.58 -5.63
C VAL A 49 -10.17 8.33 -6.26
N LEU A 50 -9.10 8.82 -5.66
CA LEU A 50 -7.73 8.61 -6.12
C LEU A 50 -7.36 7.12 -6.16
N ALA A 51 -7.77 6.33 -5.17
CA ALA A 51 -7.57 4.88 -5.17
C ALA A 51 -8.24 4.21 -6.39
N GLN A 52 -9.36 4.76 -6.85
CA GLN A 52 -10.03 4.28 -8.07
C GLN A 52 -9.28 4.70 -9.33
N VAL A 53 -8.88 5.97 -9.42
CA VAL A 53 -8.12 6.53 -10.56
C VAL A 53 -6.80 5.79 -10.76
N LEU A 54 -6.06 5.55 -9.68
CA LEU A 54 -4.80 4.81 -9.71
C LEU A 54 -5.00 3.30 -9.88
N ASN A 55 -6.24 2.83 -9.75
CA ASN A 55 -6.59 1.42 -9.68
C ASN A 55 -5.65 0.69 -8.69
N ARG A 56 -5.53 1.24 -7.48
CA ARG A 56 -4.63 0.79 -6.41
C ARG A 56 -5.16 1.24 -5.05
N PRO A 57 -5.26 0.35 -4.04
CA PRO A 57 -5.69 0.75 -2.70
C PRO A 57 -4.70 1.76 -2.09
N ILE A 58 -5.14 2.55 -1.13
CA ILE A 58 -4.30 3.54 -0.43
C ILE A 58 -4.43 3.32 1.06
N ILE A 59 -3.32 3.39 1.79
CA ILE A 59 -3.31 3.43 3.24
C ILE A 59 -2.75 4.76 3.70
N VAL A 60 -3.46 5.40 4.62
CA VAL A 60 -3.04 6.66 5.22
C VAL A 60 -2.70 6.44 6.68
N PHE A 61 -1.50 6.87 7.05
CA PHE A 61 -0.98 6.88 8.41
C PHE A 61 -0.95 8.30 8.95
N PRO A 62 -1.53 8.57 10.12
CA PRO A 62 -1.30 9.84 10.80
C PRO A 62 0.14 9.88 11.32
N ILE A 63 0.89 10.90 10.93
CA ILE A 63 2.23 11.20 11.42
C ILE A 63 2.09 12.35 12.42
N GLU A 64 1.52 12.06 13.58
CA GLU A 64 1.47 13.02 14.68
C GLU A 64 2.70 12.85 15.57
N SER A 65 3.44 13.95 15.79
CA SER A 65 4.60 13.98 16.70
C SER A 65 4.22 13.95 18.19
N SER A 66 2.93 14.08 18.51
CA SER A 66 2.44 14.06 19.88
C SER A 66 1.05 13.43 19.89
N LYS A 67 0.89 12.36 20.67
CA LYS A 67 -0.37 11.64 20.94
C LYS A 67 -0.74 10.52 19.96
N PHE A 68 0.17 9.56 19.79
CA PHE A 68 -0.30 8.22 20.12
C PHE A 68 -0.57 8.23 21.63
N PRO A 69 -1.82 8.11 22.14
CA PRO A 69 -1.94 7.58 23.47
C PRO A 69 -1.21 6.25 23.41
N ALA A 70 -0.20 6.11 24.26
CA ALA A 70 0.38 4.83 24.58
C ALA A 70 -0.79 3.85 24.69
N ARG A 71 -0.78 2.82 23.83
CA ARG A 71 -0.54 1.42 24.21
C ARG A 71 -1.05 0.98 25.59
N ASP A 72 -2.11 1.61 26.07
CA ASP A 72 -2.88 1.28 27.25
C ASP A 72 -4.24 0.92 26.69
N GLY A 73 -4.61 -0.35 26.80
CA GLY A 73 -5.82 -0.96 26.23
C GLY A 73 -7.15 -0.39 26.76
N ARG A 74 -7.32 0.93 26.71
CA ARG A 74 -8.59 1.61 26.88
C ARG A 74 -9.30 1.64 25.52
N PRO A 75 -10.53 1.11 25.44
CA PRO A 75 -11.36 1.26 24.25
C PRO A 75 -11.72 2.75 24.15
N GLY A 76 -11.11 3.47 23.22
CA GLY A 76 -11.30 4.92 23.09
C GLY A 76 -10.12 5.70 22.52
N GLY A 77 -9.17 5.07 21.83
CA GLY A 77 -8.21 5.81 21.02
C GLY A 77 -8.96 6.47 19.86
N TRP A 78 -8.98 7.80 19.82
CA TRP A 78 -9.62 8.53 18.72
C TRP A 78 -8.79 8.26 17.46
N LYS A 79 -9.36 7.48 16.53
CA LYS A 79 -8.79 7.26 15.21
C LYS A 79 -8.72 8.59 14.48
N HIS A 80 -7.57 8.92 13.88
CA HIS A 80 -7.48 10.15 13.10
C HIS A 80 -8.44 10.05 11.91
N PRO A 81 -9.27 11.07 11.58
CA PRO A 81 -10.32 10.94 10.57
C PRO A 81 -9.81 10.46 9.19
N VAL A 82 -8.62 10.88 8.79
CA VAL A 82 -7.99 10.45 7.53
C VAL A 82 -7.25 9.11 7.62
N GLU A 83 -7.02 8.57 8.81
CA GLU A 83 -6.29 7.31 9.00
C GLU A 83 -7.12 6.17 8.43
N GLY A 84 -6.53 5.21 7.73
CA GLY A 84 -7.28 4.04 7.30
C GLY A 84 -6.87 3.44 5.97
N PHE A 85 -7.56 2.36 5.63
CA PHE A 85 -7.48 1.67 4.35
C PHE A 85 -8.58 2.18 3.42
N TYR A 86 -8.18 2.74 2.29
CA TYR A 86 -9.04 3.23 1.21
C TYR A 86 -9.05 2.17 0.08
N PRO A 87 -10.12 1.38 -0.03
CA PRO A 87 -10.17 0.25 -0.95
C PRO A 87 -10.39 0.66 -2.40
N GLN A 88 -10.09 -0.27 -3.33
CA GLN A 88 -10.71 -0.24 -4.66
C GLN A 88 -12.15 -0.72 -4.54
N LEU A 89 -13.09 0.02 -5.12
CA LEU A 89 -14.50 -0.35 -5.09
C LEU A 89 -14.81 -1.35 -6.23
N PRO A 90 -15.34 -2.55 -5.92
CA PRO A 90 -15.75 -3.51 -6.94
C PRO A 90 -16.76 -2.89 -7.92
N GLY A 91 -16.60 -3.15 -9.22
CA GLY A 91 -17.53 -2.70 -10.25
C GLY A 91 -17.37 -1.26 -10.73
N LEU A 92 -16.46 -0.45 -10.15
CA LEU A 92 -16.11 0.87 -10.70
C LEU A 92 -14.94 0.81 -11.68
N ASN A 93 -13.94 -0.04 -11.43
CA ASN A 93 -12.75 -0.18 -12.25
C ASN A 93 -12.38 -1.67 -12.42
N MET A 94 -11.35 -1.94 -13.23
CA MET A 94 -10.73 -3.27 -13.34
C MET A 94 -10.05 -3.64 -12.01
N TYR A 95 -10.82 -4.20 -11.07
CA TYR A 95 -10.36 -4.58 -9.74
C TYR A 95 -9.09 -5.45 -9.84
N ARG A 96 -8.02 -5.03 -9.17
CA ARG A 96 -6.73 -5.73 -9.18
C ARG A 96 -6.18 -5.82 -7.76
N LEU A 97 -5.88 -7.04 -7.34
CA LEU A 97 -5.08 -7.30 -6.15
C LEU A 97 -3.68 -6.75 -6.37
N CYS A 98 -3.35 -5.66 -5.67
CA CYS A 98 -2.05 -5.00 -5.75
C CYS A 98 -1.70 -4.33 -4.42
N PRO A 99 -0.42 -4.01 -4.18
CA PRO A 99 0.02 -3.40 -2.93
C PRO A 99 -0.55 -2.01 -2.80
N PRO A 100 -0.97 -1.60 -1.60
CA PRO A 100 -1.44 -0.25 -1.40
C PRO A 100 -0.29 0.75 -1.58
N LEU A 101 -0.65 1.97 -1.95
CA LEU A 101 0.23 3.13 -1.72
C LEU A 101 0.14 3.53 -0.27
N LEU A 102 1.28 3.87 0.33
CA LEU A 102 1.35 4.33 1.70
C LEU A 102 1.52 5.84 1.71
N LEU A 103 0.62 6.53 2.42
CA LEU A 103 0.65 7.97 2.63
C LEU A 103 0.79 8.27 4.12
N GLY A 104 1.60 9.25 4.43
CA GLY A 104 1.69 9.88 5.74
C GLY A 104 0.87 11.17 5.73
N TYR A 105 0.12 11.43 6.78
CA TYR A 105 -0.64 12.67 6.93
C TYR A 105 -0.19 13.42 8.18
N THR A 106 0.23 14.68 8.02
CA THR A 106 0.57 15.55 9.15
C THR A 106 0.30 17.00 8.82
N ASN A 107 -0.31 17.74 9.76
CA ASN A 107 -0.60 19.16 9.64
C ASN A 107 -1.24 19.56 8.29
N GLY A 108 -2.23 18.80 7.82
CA GLY A 108 -2.92 19.07 6.55
C GLY A 108 -2.17 18.65 5.28
N ASN A 109 -0.99 18.03 5.40
CA ASN A 109 -0.13 17.65 4.29
C ASN A 109 -0.02 16.14 4.15
N PHE A 110 0.04 15.66 2.90
CA PHE A 110 0.29 14.26 2.56
C PHE A 110 1.73 14.05 2.11
N TYR A 111 2.33 12.95 2.56
CA TYR A 111 3.69 12.55 2.24
C TYR A 111 3.67 11.12 1.71
N ALA A 112 4.38 10.85 0.60
CA ALA A 112 4.56 9.47 0.15
C ALA A 112 5.48 8.73 1.12
N LEU A 113 4.99 7.61 1.67
CA LEU A 113 5.80 6.74 2.52
C LEU A 113 6.38 5.62 1.66
N ILE A 114 7.69 5.68 1.48
CA ILE A 114 8.43 4.70 0.69
C ILE A 114 9.17 3.76 1.64
N LEU A 115 8.90 2.47 1.50
CA LEU A 115 9.67 1.45 2.19
C LEU A 115 11.03 1.34 1.50
N PRO A 116 12.15 1.31 2.26
CA PRO A 116 13.46 1.20 1.67
C PRO A 116 13.55 -0.09 0.82
N PRO A 117 14.16 -0.03 -0.37
CA PRO A 117 14.36 -1.21 -1.19
C PRO A 117 15.17 -2.24 -0.41
N ARG A 118 14.81 -3.52 -0.58
CA ARG A 118 15.54 -4.65 0.02
C ARG A 118 17.03 -4.51 -0.31
N PRO A 119 17.98 -4.65 0.64
CA PRO A 119 19.28 -5.13 0.27
C PRO A 119 19.07 -6.53 -0.31
N ALA A 120 19.50 -6.75 -1.55
CA ALA A 120 19.44 -8.04 -2.23
C ALA A 120 20.46 -9.00 -1.58
N VAL A 121 20.22 -9.39 -0.34
CA VAL A 121 21.06 -10.41 0.30
C VAL A 121 20.66 -11.75 -0.33
N GLY A 122 21.55 -12.22 -1.21
CA GLY A 122 21.84 -13.61 -1.60
C GLY A 122 20.68 -14.60 -1.73
N ARG A 123 20.63 -15.29 -2.88
CA ARG A 123 19.86 -16.51 -3.21
C ARG A 123 18.78 -16.89 -2.19
N VAL A 124 17.52 -16.67 -2.58
CA VAL A 124 16.36 -17.24 -1.90
C VAL A 124 16.50 -18.76 -1.90
N ASP A 125 16.83 -19.35 -0.75
CA ASP A 125 16.72 -20.79 -0.55
C ASP A 125 15.23 -21.18 -0.67
N PRO A 126 14.87 -22.14 -1.55
CA PRO A 126 13.48 -22.52 -1.80
C PRO A 126 12.78 -23.18 -0.59
N GLY A 127 13.50 -23.43 0.51
CA GLY A 127 12.98 -24.01 1.75
C GLY A 127 12.69 -23.03 2.88
N ARG A 128 12.99 -21.72 2.71
CA ARG A 128 12.70 -20.71 3.75
C ARG A 128 11.39 -20.01 3.41
N PRO A 129 10.39 -19.94 4.33
CA PRO A 129 9.22 -19.11 4.11
C PRO A 129 9.72 -17.70 3.81
N SER A 130 9.29 -17.18 2.67
CA SER A 130 9.64 -15.84 2.22
C SER A 130 9.43 -14.90 3.39
N ARG A 131 10.52 -14.25 3.86
CA ARG A 131 10.49 -13.40 5.06
C ARG A 131 9.25 -12.49 4.98
N ILE A 132 8.28 -12.76 5.84
CA ILE A 132 7.08 -11.96 5.99
C ILE A 132 7.56 -10.63 6.60
N TYR A 133 7.67 -9.59 5.78
CA TYR A 133 8.17 -8.29 6.25
C TYR A 133 7.01 -7.46 6.79
N ARG A 134 7.05 -7.24 8.10
CA ARG A 134 6.00 -6.59 8.87
C ARG A 134 6.20 -5.08 8.86
N TYR A 135 5.52 -4.38 7.96
CA TYR A 135 5.68 -2.93 7.81
C TYR A 135 4.57 -2.12 8.47
N ILE A 136 3.40 -2.73 8.66
CA ILE A 136 2.21 -2.06 9.18
C ILE A 136 1.74 -2.81 10.42
N ARG A 137 1.82 -2.18 11.58
CA ARG A 137 1.18 -2.74 12.79
C ARG A 137 -0.33 -2.65 12.62
N CYS A 138 -1.03 -3.70 13.06
CA CYS A 138 -2.48 -3.66 13.15
C CYS A 138 -2.88 -2.46 14.04
N PRO A 139 -3.86 -1.65 13.63
CA PRO A 139 -4.36 -0.58 14.47
C PRO A 139 -4.89 -1.15 15.80
N PRO A 140 -4.92 -0.35 16.87
CA PRO A 140 -5.41 -0.77 18.19
C PRO A 140 -6.95 -0.86 18.27
N TYR A 141 -7.64 -0.81 17.13
CA TYR A 141 -9.10 -0.83 16.98
C TYR A 141 -9.48 -1.84 15.88
N PRO A 142 -10.75 -2.29 15.81
CA PRO A 142 -11.19 -3.29 14.84
C PRO A 142 -10.85 -2.91 13.39
N LEU A 143 -10.36 -3.87 12.60
CA LEU A 143 -10.03 -3.63 11.19
C LEU A 143 -11.24 -3.19 10.37
N THR A 144 -12.45 -3.56 10.77
CA THR A 144 -13.71 -3.10 10.15
C THR A 144 -13.88 -1.58 10.27
N GLU A 145 -13.37 -0.97 11.34
CA GLU A 145 -13.32 0.49 11.51
C GLU A 145 -12.13 1.12 10.77
N TYR A 146 -11.14 0.31 10.38
CA TYR A 146 -9.98 0.78 9.61
C TYR A 146 -10.33 1.06 8.14
N VAL A 147 -11.26 0.31 7.57
CA VAL A 147 -11.71 0.49 6.18
C VAL A 147 -12.56 1.74 6.04
N GLN A 148 -12.13 2.64 5.16
CA GLN A 148 -12.77 3.94 4.94
C GLN A 148 -13.92 3.85 3.94
N PHE A 149 -14.99 4.62 4.18
CA PHE A 149 -16.14 4.78 3.27
C PHE A 149 -16.88 3.49 2.88
N VAL A 150 -16.87 2.49 3.75
CA VAL A 150 -17.75 1.32 3.64
C VAL A 150 -19.19 1.68 3.96
N ASN A 151 -20.14 1.06 3.26
CA ASN A 151 -21.57 1.24 3.51
C ASN A 151 -21.98 0.57 4.81
N ASP A 152 -21.52 -0.66 5.03
CA ASP A 152 -21.89 -1.48 6.18
C ASP A 152 -20.70 -2.33 6.68
N ALA A 153 -20.92 -3.06 7.77
CA ALA A 153 -19.89 -3.91 8.38
C ALA A 153 -19.52 -5.11 7.50
N LYS A 154 -20.48 -5.67 6.76
CA LYS A 154 -20.25 -6.83 5.90
C LYS A 154 -19.32 -6.46 4.75
N GLU A 155 -19.53 -5.30 4.12
CA GLU A 155 -18.64 -4.79 3.08
C GLU A 155 -17.22 -4.56 3.62
N ALA A 156 -17.08 -4.07 4.85
CA ALA A 156 -15.77 -3.93 5.49
C ALA A 156 -15.08 -5.29 5.70
N GLU A 157 -15.82 -6.30 6.16
CA GLU A 157 -15.32 -7.67 6.32
C GLU A 157 -14.88 -8.28 4.99
N ASP A 158 -15.67 -8.11 3.93
CA ASP A 158 -15.35 -8.57 2.59
C ASP A 158 -14.06 -7.91 2.08
N PHE A 159 -13.90 -6.59 2.27
CA PHE A 159 -12.65 -5.91 1.92
C PHE A 159 -11.44 -6.41 2.69
N ILE A 160 -11.57 -6.63 4.00
CA ILE A 160 -10.49 -7.15 4.83
C ILE A 160 -10.10 -8.54 4.35
N LYS A 161 -11.07 -9.43 4.19
CA LYS A 161 -10.86 -10.81 3.77
C LYS A 161 -10.12 -10.89 2.43
N ASP A 162 -10.47 -10.03 1.49
CA ASP A 162 -9.94 -10.09 0.12
C ASP A 162 -8.62 -9.32 -0.06
N ASN A 163 -8.33 -8.32 0.77
CA ASN A 163 -7.21 -7.38 0.54
C ASN A 163 -6.19 -7.26 1.69
N ILE A 164 -6.54 -7.73 2.89
CA ILE A 164 -5.73 -7.56 4.10
C ILE A 164 -5.40 -8.95 4.67
N VAL A 165 -4.11 -9.26 4.73
CA VAL A 165 -3.61 -10.45 5.42
C VAL A 165 -3.10 -10.02 6.79
N VAL A 166 -3.51 -10.72 7.84
CA VAL A 166 -3.04 -10.47 9.21
C VAL A 166 -2.12 -11.60 9.65
N ASP A 167 -0.96 -11.27 10.17
CA ASP A 167 -0.07 -12.23 10.86
C ASP A 167 0.30 -11.71 12.26
N VAL A 168 0.62 -12.65 13.14
CA VAL A 168 0.90 -12.39 14.56
C VAL A 168 2.34 -12.78 14.83
N ASP A 169 3.13 -11.86 15.37
CA ASP A 169 4.51 -12.17 15.72
C ASP A 169 4.62 -12.95 17.04
N CYS A 170 5.84 -13.37 17.39
CA CYS A 170 6.11 -14.13 18.61
C CYS A 170 5.77 -13.38 19.91
N ASN A 171 5.58 -12.05 19.85
CA ASN A 171 5.18 -11.22 20.98
C ASN A 171 3.65 -11.00 21.03
N GLY A 172 2.89 -11.65 20.15
CA GLY A 172 1.45 -11.46 20.05
C GLY A 172 1.03 -10.17 19.34
N GLN A 173 1.97 -9.41 18.76
CA GLN A 173 1.65 -8.20 18.00
C GLN A 173 1.09 -8.60 16.64
N GLN A 174 -0.08 -8.05 16.30
CA GLN A 174 -0.70 -8.23 14.99
C GLN A 174 -0.12 -7.26 13.98
N TRP A 175 0.04 -7.74 12.75
CA TRP A 175 0.62 -7.02 11.62
C TRP A 175 -0.24 -7.19 10.39
N ILE A 176 -0.41 -6.11 9.64
CA ILE A 176 -1.11 -6.10 8.35
C ILE A 176 -0.09 -6.28 7.23
N TYR A 177 -0.42 -7.18 6.33
CA TYR A 177 0.29 -7.41 5.08
C TYR A 177 -0.67 -7.26 3.93
N HIS A 178 -0.13 -6.73 2.84
CA HIS A 178 -0.82 -6.75 1.57
C HIS A 178 -0.11 -7.77 0.70
N SER A 179 -0.91 -8.68 0.14
CA SER A 179 -0.40 -9.68 -0.78
C SER A 179 0.10 -8.98 -2.05
N THR A 180 1.40 -8.74 -2.13
CA THR A 180 2.12 -9.12 -3.35
C THR A 180 3.43 -9.78 -3.02
N PHE A 181 3.41 -11.10 -3.18
CA PHE A 181 4.58 -11.77 -3.70
C PHE A 181 4.90 -11.20 -5.10
N GLY A 182 5.87 -10.28 -5.15
CA GLY A 182 6.73 -10.08 -6.31
C GLY A 182 6.08 -9.65 -7.62
N SER A 183 5.49 -8.45 -7.71
CA SER A 183 5.48 -7.81 -9.02
C SER A 183 6.93 -7.44 -9.37
N SER A 184 7.56 -8.19 -10.29
CA SER A 184 8.88 -7.82 -10.80
C SER A 184 8.78 -6.43 -11.41
N HIS A 185 9.59 -5.47 -10.95
CA HIS A 185 9.76 -4.22 -11.67
C HIS A 185 10.17 -4.56 -13.09
N THR A 186 9.39 -4.12 -14.07
CA THR A 186 9.78 -4.25 -15.48
C THR A 186 11.05 -3.42 -15.65
N LYS A 187 12.13 -4.05 -16.11
CA LYS A 187 13.46 -3.40 -16.26
C LYS A 187 13.43 -2.13 -17.15
N ASN A 188 12.35 -1.95 -17.91
CA ASN A 188 12.12 -0.85 -18.85
C ASN A 188 11.15 0.20 -18.33
N ASP A 189 10.70 0.12 -17.07
CA ASP A 189 9.89 1.19 -16.47
C ASP A 189 10.69 2.49 -16.34
N LEU A 190 10.12 3.61 -16.80
CA LEU A 190 10.80 4.90 -16.79
C LEU A 190 11.15 5.36 -15.38
N GLY A 191 10.28 5.09 -14.40
CA GLY A 191 10.54 5.39 -12.99
C GLY A 191 11.73 4.60 -12.45
N PHE A 192 11.83 3.32 -12.79
CA PHE A 192 13.00 2.50 -12.47
C PHE A 192 14.29 3.03 -13.11
N LEU A 193 14.25 3.45 -14.38
CA LEU A 193 15.41 4.02 -15.07
C LEU A 193 15.86 5.34 -14.43
N LEU A 194 14.93 6.25 -14.15
CA LEU A 194 15.22 7.52 -13.48
C LEU A 194 15.79 7.30 -12.08
N TRP A 195 15.20 6.38 -11.30
CA TRP A 195 15.70 6.03 -9.97
C TRP A 195 17.10 5.44 -10.04
N LYS A 196 17.34 4.50 -10.97
CA LYS A 196 18.66 3.89 -11.19
C LYS A 196 19.71 4.94 -11.54
N ASP A 197 19.40 5.86 -12.44
CA ASP A 197 20.33 6.90 -12.87
C ASP A 197 20.59 7.91 -11.74
N TRP A 198 19.57 8.28 -10.96
CA TRP A 198 19.73 9.09 -9.76
C TRP A 198 20.62 8.43 -8.70
N ILE A 199 20.40 7.13 -8.41
CA ILE A 199 21.24 6.38 -7.47
C ILE A 199 22.69 6.31 -7.97
N LYS A 200 22.92 6.06 -9.27
CA LYS A 200 24.28 6.06 -9.84
C LYS A 200 25.00 7.38 -9.64
N THR A 201 24.30 8.49 -9.86
CA THR A 201 24.88 9.84 -9.73
C THR A 201 25.19 10.19 -8.28
N HIS A 202 24.32 9.85 -7.33
CA HIS A 202 24.47 10.27 -5.92
C HIS A 202 25.13 9.23 -5.00
N PHE A 203 25.09 7.95 -5.36
CA PHE A 203 25.64 6.84 -4.58
C PHE A 203 26.48 5.87 -5.44
N PRO A 204 27.55 6.35 -6.12
CA PRO A 204 28.31 5.56 -7.10
C PRO A 204 28.98 4.30 -6.53
N LYS A 205 29.17 4.22 -5.21
CA LYS A 205 29.78 3.06 -4.53
C LYS A 205 28.80 1.90 -4.32
N ILE A 206 27.50 2.13 -4.30
CA ILE A 206 26.48 1.11 -4.01
C ILE A 206 26.29 0.15 -5.20
N ILE A 207 26.59 0.58 -6.43
CA ILE A 207 26.30 -0.20 -7.65
C ILE A 207 27.51 -1.04 -8.12
N ARG A 208 28.70 -0.85 -7.56
CA ARG A 208 29.92 -1.53 -8.02
C ARG A 208 29.99 -3.03 -7.69
N GLU A 209 29.18 -3.55 -6.76
CA GLU A 209 29.33 -4.94 -6.30
C GLU A 209 28.41 -5.96 -7.01
N ASP A 210 27.33 -5.52 -7.69
CA ASP A 210 26.30 -6.45 -8.19
C ASP A 210 26.29 -6.67 -9.72
N CYS A 211 27.06 -5.91 -10.51
CA CYS A 211 27.04 -6.04 -11.98
C CYS A 211 28.27 -6.73 -12.60
N GLU A 212 29.43 -6.79 -11.95
CA GLU A 212 30.64 -7.35 -12.57
C GLU A 212 30.76 -8.88 -12.39
N ASN A 213 30.16 -9.46 -11.35
CA ASN A 213 30.30 -10.89 -11.05
C ASN A 213 29.33 -11.81 -11.82
N ALA A 214 28.34 -11.25 -12.53
CA ALA A 214 27.36 -12.05 -13.27
C ALA A 214 27.76 -12.32 -14.73
N VAL A 215 28.68 -11.54 -15.29
CA VAL A 215 29.08 -11.66 -16.71
C VAL A 215 30.22 -12.67 -16.88
N THR A 216 31.15 -12.75 -15.93
CA THR A 216 32.33 -13.62 -16.04
C THR A 216 32.05 -15.10 -15.73
N ALA A 217 31.01 -15.41 -14.95
CA ALA A 217 30.66 -16.79 -14.60
C ALA A 217 29.88 -17.54 -15.71
N SER A 218 29.33 -16.81 -16.70
CA SER A 218 28.52 -17.40 -17.77
C SER A 218 29.33 -17.95 -18.94
N GLU A 219 30.56 -17.45 -19.16
CA GLU A 219 31.36 -17.83 -20.34
C GLU A 219 32.25 -19.06 -20.09
N ASP A 220 32.68 -19.31 -18.85
CA ASP A 220 33.58 -20.43 -18.54
C ASP A 220 32.89 -21.80 -18.41
N SER A 221 31.55 -21.83 -18.31
CA SER A 221 30.80 -23.09 -18.14
C SER A 221 30.36 -23.75 -19.45
N ALA A 222 30.53 -23.09 -20.59
CA ALA A 222 30.01 -23.54 -21.88
C ALA A 222 31.03 -24.32 -22.76
N SER A 223 32.29 -24.47 -22.35
CA SER A 223 33.34 -25.03 -23.21
C SER A 223 33.77 -26.48 -22.88
N LYS A 224 33.11 -27.17 -21.94
CA LYS A 224 33.63 -28.46 -21.44
C LYS A 224 32.59 -29.58 -21.30
N VAL A 225 31.80 -29.86 -22.35
CA VAL A 225 31.12 -31.16 -22.48
C VAL A 225 31.13 -31.62 -23.94
N GLY A 226 31.97 -32.59 -24.27
CA GLY A 226 31.99 -33.24 -25.57
C GLY A 226 32.90 -34.46 -25.62
N ARG A 227 32.27 -35.64 -25.72
CA ARG A 227 32.80 -37.01 -25.96
C ARG A 227 33.19 -37.85 -24.74
N ILE A 228 32.27 -38.72 -24.35
CA ILE A 228 32.57 -40.07 -23.88
C ILE A 228 31.85 -41.03 -24.83
N GLY A 229 32.62 -41.83 -25.56
CA GLY A 229 32.12 -42.84 -26.49
C GLY A 229 31.62 -44.08 -25.77
N GLY A 230 30.54 -44.66 -26.27
CA GLY A 230 30.04 -45.96 -25.84
C GLY A 230 30.79 -47.09 -26.52
N ASN A 231 31.29 -48.04 -25.73
CA ASN A 231 31.54 -49.40 -26.16
C ASN A 231 30.65 -50.32 -25.32
N SER A 232 29.96 -51.22 -25.98
CA SER A 232 29.34 -52.43 -25.41
C SER A 232 29.80 -53.61 -26.26
N PRO A 233 29.87 -54.81 -25.65
CA PRO A 233 30.80 -55.88 -26.04
C PRO A 233 30.52 -56.53 -27.40
#